data_AF-A0A0E3LL98-F1
#
_entry.id   AF-A0A0E3LL98-F1
#
_cell.length_a   1.000
_cell.length_b   1.000
_cell.length_c   1.000
_cell.angle_alpha   90.00
_cell.angle_beta   90.00
_cell.angle_gamma   90.00
#
_symmetry.space_group_name_H-M   'P 1'
#
loop_
_entity.id
_entity.type
_entity.pdbx_description
1 polymer ?
#
loop_
_entity_poly.entity_id
_entity_poly.type
_entity_poly.pdbx_seq_one_letter_code
_entity_poly.pdbx_strand_id
1 'polypeptide(L)'
;MRVVGEILLFSIAFDMMHAKISRESITEEDISQSQEREDIWVFPIGLPLLIGPGEISTVIVLMGSTENIEHKIIILISIIFTFILCLYIFLLSRRIHKFIGYNGMLVFTKLMGLLLAALAVNLTSAGLKNIFSLTK
;
A
#
# COMPACT_ATOMS: atom_id res chain seq x y z
N MET A 1 -8.75 -16.40 13.00
CA MET A 1 -7.52 -15.65 12.64
C MET A 1 -7.80 -14.32 11.92
N ARG A 2 -8.81 -14.22 11.02
CA ARG A 2 -9.19 -12.94 10.36
C ARG A 2 -9.39 -11.75 11.31
N VAL A 3 -10.21 -11.92 12.37
CA VAL A 3 -10.53 -10.85 13.32
C VAL A 3 -9.30 -10.30 14.05
N VAL A 4 -8.29 -11.14 14.36
CA VAL A 4 -7.05 -10.68 15.00
C VAL A 4 -6.22 -9.80 14.06
N GLY A 5 -6.14 -10.17 12.77
CA GLY A 5 -5.49 -9.36 11.76
C GLY A 5 -6.20 -8.01 11.53
N GLU A 6 -7.53 -7.99 11.62
CA GLU A 6 -8.34 -6.77 11.48
C GLU A 6 -8.13 -5.82 12.68
N ILE A 7 -8.01 -6.36 13.90
CA ILE A 7 -7.67 -5.58 15.11
C ILE A 7 -6.24 -5.02 15.02
N LEU A 8 -5.28 -5.80 14.53
CA LEU A 8 -3.91 -5.32 14.30
C LEU A 8 -3.90 -4.16 13.29
N LEU A 9 -4.66 -4.28 12.21
CA LEU A 9 -4.79 -3.23 11.18
C LEU A 9 -5.41 -1.96 11.77
N PHE A 10 -6.42 -2.10 12.65
CA PHE A 10 -6.97 -0.97 13.40
C PHE A 10 -5.92 -0.31 14.31
N SER A 11 -5.08 -1.11 14.98
CA SER A 11 -4.01 -0.58 15.85
C SER A 11 -2.99 0.22 15.06
N ILE A 12 -2.55 -0.29 13.89
CA ILE A 12 -1.64 0.43 12.99
C ILE A 12 -2.26 1.74 12.52
N ALA A 13 -3.54 1.72 12.15
CA ALA A 13 -4.27 2.91 11.76
C ALA A 13 -4.34 3.96 12.89
N PHE A 14 -4.57 3.50 14.12
CA PHE A 14 -4.62 4.35 15.31
C PHE A 14 -3.26 4.99 15.62
N ASP A 15 -2.18 4.23 15.49
CA ASP A 15 -0.82 4.73 15.66
C ASP A 15 -0.49 5.80 14.60
N MET A 16 -0.89 5.59 13.34
CA MET A 16 -0.71 6.57 12.26
C MET A 16 -1.49 7.87 12.48
N MET A 17 -2.69 7.81 13.05
CA MET A 17 -3.46 9.02 13.39
C MET A 17 -2.81 9.83 14.52
N HIS A 18 -2.15 9.15 15.45
CA HIS A 18 -1.43 9.77 16.58
C HIS A 18 0.03 10.11 16.27
N ALA A 19 0.55 9.66 15.12
CA ALA A 19 1.93 9.86 14.73
C ALA A 19 2.29 11.35 14.72
N LYS A 20 3.27 11.72 15.55
CA LYS A 20 4.10 12.91 15.36
C LYS A 20 5.32 12.44 14.59
N ILE A 21 5.33 12.65 13.28
CA ILE A 21 6.54 12.39 12.48
C ILE A 21 7.62 13.28 13.10
N SER A 22 8.68 12.75 13.71
CA SER A 22 9.75 13.62 14.21
C SER A 22 10.38 14.34 13.01
N ARG A 23 10.79 15.59 13.19
CA ARG A 23 11.29 16.48 12.12
C ARG A 23 12.64 16.03 11.56
N GLU A 24 13.28 15.06 12.18
CA GLU A 24 14.42 14.35 11.63
C GLU A 24 13.89 13.21 10.76
N SER A 25 13.70 13.56 9.49
CA SER A 25 13.83 12.63 8.37
C SER A 25 14.86 11.57 8.73
N ILE A 26 14.50 10.28 8.73
CA ILE A 26 15.38 9.12 8.52
C ILE A 26 16.84 9.55 8.60
N THR A 27 17.35 9.79 9.81
CA THR A 27 18.72 10.28 9.98
C THR A 27 19.63 9.11 9.65
N GLU A 28 20.89 9.33 9.29
CA GLU A 28 21.83 8.23 9.03
C GLU A 28 21.90 7.21 10.20
N GLU A 29 21.50 7.61 11.41
CA GLU A 29 21.32 6.78 12.61
C GLU A 29 20.08 5.86 12.58
N ASP A 30 18.95 6.27 11.97
CA ASP A 30 17.80 5.38 11.77
C ASP A 30 18.10 4.31 10.71
N ILE A 31 18.95 4.64 9.73
CA ILE A 31 19.41 3.71 8.70
C ILE A 31 20.35 2.66 9.32
N SER A 32 21.25 3.05 10.22
CA SER A 32 22.14 2.10 10.90
C SER A 32 21.38 1.19 11.88
N GLN A 33 20.35 1.68 12.58
CA GLN A 33 19.45 0.82 13.37
C GLN A 33 18.55 -0.07 12.50
N SER A 34 18.22 0.35 11.27
CA SER A 34 17.48 -0.49 10.33
C SER A 34 18.31 -1.64 9.75
N GLN A 35 19.64 -1.57 9.72
CA GLN A 35 20.48 -2.71 9.33
C GLN A 35 20.49 -3.83 10.38
N GLU A 36 20.14 -3.53 11.63
CA GLU A 36 20.04 -4.50 12.73
C GLU A 36 18.64 -5.11 12.86
N ARG A 37 17.61 -4.42 12.33
CA ARG A 37 16.27 -4.99 12.16
C ARG A 37 16.23 -5.59 10.77
N GLU A 38 16.47 -6.91 10.68
CA GLU A 38 16.26 -7.70 9.46
C GLU A 38 15.10 -7.10 8.65
N ASP A 39 15.41 -6.66 7.42
CA ASP A 39 14.53 -5.97 6.48
C ASP A 39 13.30 -6.83 6.13
N ILE A 40 12.36 -6.95 7.08
CA ILE A 40 11.12 -7.70 6.94
C ILE A 40 10.08 -6.90 6.13
N TRP A 41 10.40 -5.66 5.71
CA TRP A 41 9.45 -4.79 5.02
C TRP A 41 9.52 -4.83 3.48
N VAL A 42 10.57 -5.41 2.91
CA VAL A 42 10.71 -5.54 1.45
C VAL A 42 9.78 -6.66 0.90
N PHE A 43 9.26 -7.53 1.76
CA PHE A 43 8.35 -8.63 1.42
C PHE A 43 7.31 -8.80 2.55
N PRO A 44 5.97 -8.77 2.36
CA PRO A 44 5.14 -8.73 1.15
C PRO A 44 4.19 -7.51 1.17
N ILE A 45 4.71 -6.28 1.32
CA ILE A 45 3.86 -5.06 1.31
C ILE A 45 4.13 -4.23 0.05
N GLY A 46 5.39 -4.05 -0.34
CA GLY A 46 5.76 -3.25 -1.51
C GLY A 46 5.25 -3.82 -2.84
N LEU A 47 5.36 -5.13 -3.03
CA LEU A 47 4.82 -5.83 -4.21
C LEU A 47 3.29 -5.74 -4.30
N PRO A 48 2.50 -6.10 -3.28
CA PRO A 48 1.05 -5.99 -3.38
C PRO A 48 0.51 -4.55 -3.37
N LEU A 49 1.26 -3.56 -2.87
CA LEU A 49 0.87 -2.15 -2.98
C LEU A 49 1.02 -1.62 -4.42
N LEU A 50 2.05 -2.05 -5.15
CA LEU A 50 2.32 -1.64 -6.53
C LEU A 50 1.64 -2.52 -7.58
N ILE A 51 1.49 -3.81 -7.30
CA ILE A 51 0.90 -4.81 -8.19
C ILE A 51 -0.13 -5.57 -7.37
N GLY A 52 -1.34 -5.02 -7.33
CA GLY A 52 -2.44 -5.63 -6.59
C GLY A 52 -2.92 -6.92 -7.26
N PRO A 53 -3.52 -7.87 -6.53
CA PRO A 53 -4.12 -9.07 -7.11
C PRO A 53 -5.21 -8.75 -8.15
N GLY A 54 -5.91 -7.62 -7.99
CA GLY A 54 -6.87 -7.13 -8.98
C GLY A 54 -6.22 -6.63 -10.28
N GLU A 55 -5.04 -6.05 -10.18
CA GLU A 55 -4.26 -5.60 -11.35
C GLU A 55 -3.75 -6.81 -12.14
N ILE A 56 -3.21 -7.82 -11.46
CA ILE A 56 -2.79 -9.09 -12.07
C ILE A 56 -3.98 -9.76 -12.77
N SER A 57 -5.13 -9.85 -12.09
CA SER A 57 -6.34 -10.44 -12.68
C SER A 57 -6.80 -9.67 -13.92
N THR A 58 -6.71 -8.35 -13.90
CA THR A 58 -7.11 -7.51 -15.03
C THR A 58 -6.22 -7.79 -16.24
N VAL A 59 -4.89 -7.84 -16.05
CA VAL A 59 -3.96 -8.14 -17.14
C VAL A 59 -4.20 -9.55 -17.70
N ILE A 60 -4.40 -10.55 -16.84
CA ILE A 60 -4.68 -11.93 -17.27
C ILE A 60 -5.97 -11.98 -18.10
N VAL A 61 -7.05 -11.36 -17.62
CA VAL A 61 -8.34 -11.33 -18.35
C VAL A 61 -8.20 -10.57 -19.67
N LEU A 62 -7.50 -9.44 -19.69
CA LEU A 62 -7.34 -8.62 -20.88
C LEU A 62 -6.47 -9.31 -21.94
N MET A 63 -5.42 -10.01 -21.51
CA MET A 63 -4.58 -10.85 -22.37
C MET A 63 -5.29 -12.10 -22.88
N GLY A 64 -6.16 -12.70 -22.04
CA GLY A 64 -6.94 -13.90 -22.38
C GLY A 64 -8.17 -13.61 -23.25
N SER A 65 -8.77 -12.44 -23.12
CA SER A 65 -9.96 -12.03 -23.92
C SER A 65 -9.60 -11.49 -25.30
N THR A 66 -8.30 -11.36 -25.59
CA THR A 66 -7.80 -10.76 -26.81
C THR A 66 -7.19 -11.83 -27.71
N GLU A 67 -7.77 -12.05 -28.88
CA GLU A 67 -7.23 -12.99 -29.89
C GLU A 67 -6.21 -12.33 -30.82
N ASN A 68 -6.38 -11.03 -31.11
CA ASN A 68 -5.51 -10.29 -32.03
C ASN A 68 -4.16 -9.92 -31.41
N ILE A 69 -3.08 -10.17 -32.16
CA ILE A 69 -1.69 -9.87 -31.74
C ILE A 69 -1.49 -8.36 -31.52
N GLU A 70 -2.12 -7.51 -32.33
CA GLU A 70 -2.02 -6.05 -32.21
C GLU A 70 -2.48 -5.55 -30.84
N HIS A 71 -3.63 -6.03 -30.37
CA HIS A 71 -4.15 -5.66 -29.05
C HIS A 71 -3.27 -6.17 -27.91
N LYS A 72 -2.65 -7.36 -28.03
CA LYS A 72 -1.67 -7.85 -27.05
C LYS A 72 -0.44 -6.93 -26.95
N ILE A 73 0.04 -6.42 -28.08
CA ILE A 73 1.16 -5.47 -28.11
C ILE A 73 0.76 -4.16 -27.41
N ILE A 74 -0.45 -3.65 -27.64
CA ILE A 74 -0.95 -2.44 -26.97
C ILE A 74 -1.00 -2.62 -25.45
N ILE A 75 -1.47 -3.78 -24.97
CA ILE A 75 -1.49 -4.10 -23.54
C ILE A 75 -0.07 -4.12 -22.98
N LEU A 76 0.88 -4.75 -23.67
CA LEU A 76 2.27 -4.81 -23.23
C LEU A 76 2.93 -3.43 -23.16
N ILE A 77 2.70 -2.59 -24.18
CA ILE A 77 3.17 -1.19 -24.19
C ILE A 77 2.59 -0.41 -23.02
N SER A 78 1.30 -0.61 -22.71
CA SER A 78 0.64 0.06 -21.59
C SER A 78 1.26 -0.33 -20.25
N ILE A 79 1.59 -1.62 -20.05
CA ILE A 79 2.27 -2.10 -18.84
C ILE A 79 3.66 -1.46 -18.70
N ILE A 80 4.45 -1.48 -19.78
CA ILE A 80 5.79 -0.87 -19.79
C ILE A 80 5.70 0.63 -19.51
N PHE A 81 4.73 1.30 -20.10
CA PHE A 81 4.50 2.72 -19.88
C PHE A 81 4.16 3.04 -18.42
N THR A 82 3.25 2.28 -17.80
CA THR A 82 2.93 2.42 -16.37
C THR A 82 4.17 2.19 -15.51
N PHE A 83 4.98 1.17 -15.83
CA PHE A 83 6.21 0.90 -15.10
C PHE A 83 7.21 2.06 -15.18
N ILE A 84 7.43 2.62 -16.37
CA ILE A 84 8.29 3.79 -16.56
C ILE A 84 7.76 5.00 -15.80
N LEU A 85 6.43 5.21 -15.82
CA LEU A 85 5.79 6.30 -15.09
C LEU A 85 5.98 6.16 -13.57
N CYS A 86 5.76 4.95 -13.03
CA CYS A 86 6.05 4.66 -11.62
C CYS A 86 7.51 4.93 -11.29
N LEU A 87 8.45 4.44 -12.11
CA LEU A 87 9.88 4.66 -11.92
C LEU A 87 10.21 6.16 -11.90
N TYR A 88 9.64 6.94 -12.82
CA TYR A 88 9.85 8.38 -12.87
C TYR A 88 9.33 9.09 -11.60
N ILE A 89 8.14 8.71 -11.11
CA ILE A 89 7.57 9.22 -9.85
C ILE A 89 8.48 8.88 -8.67
N PHE A 90 9.00 7.65 -8.61
CA PHE A 90 9.94 7.22 -7.57
C PHE A 90 11.23 8.04 -7.59
N LEU A 91 11.80 8.30 -8.78
CA LEU A 91 12.97 9.19 -8.92
C LEU A 91 12.66 10.62 -8.46
N LEU A 92 11.44 11.10 -8.70
CA LEU A 92 10.98 12.41 -8.23
C LEU A 92 10.56 12.44 -6.76
N SER A 93 10.49 11.30 -6.07
CA SER A 93 10.06 11.19 -4.67
C SER A 93 10.78 12.19 -3.76
N ARG A 94 12.10 12.37 -3.96
CA ARG A 94 12.90 13.34 -3.19
C ARG A 94 12.46 14.80 -3.39
N ARG A 95 11.97 15.16 -4.59
CA ARG A 95 11.36 16.47 -4.86
C ARG A 95 9.94 16.55 -4.31
N ILE A 96 9.15 15.49 -4.42
CA ILE A 96 7.80 15.40 -3.88
C ILE A 96 7.81 15.62 -2.37
N HIS A 97 8.73 14.98 -1.64
CA HIS A 97 8.91 15.19 -0.20
C HIS A 97 9.24 16.64 0.15
N LYS A 98 10.11 17.31 -0.63
CA LYS A 98 10.43 18.73 -0.42
C LYS A 98 9.24 19.66 -0.70
N PHE A 99 8.40 19.31 -1.68
CA PHE A 99 7.24 20.12 -2.05
C PHE A 99 6.09 19.99 -1.05
N ILE A 100 5.77 18.77 -0.61
CA ILE A 100 4.73 18.49 0.39
C ILE A 100 5.14 19.04 1.76
N GLY A 101 6.44 19.00 2.07
CA GLY A 101 6.98 19.47 3.33
C GLY A 101 6.50 18.64 4.53
N TYR A 102 6.99 19.01 5.71
CA TYR A 102 6.74 18.26 6.94
C TYR A 102 5.25 18.24 7.35
N ASN A 103 4.58 19.40 7.31
CA ASN A 103 3.17 19.50 7.68
C ASN A 103 2.26 18.74 6.71
N GLY A 104 2.56 18.77 5.41
CA GLY A 104 1.78 18.02 4.41
C GLY A 104 1.90 16.52 4.61
N MET A 105 3.10 16.02 4.93
CA MET A 105 3.33 14.60 5.20
C MET A 105 2.62 14.15 6.49
N LEU A 106 2.54 15.00 7.51
CA LEU A 106 1.78 14.72 8.74
C LEU A 106 0.29 14.59 8.44
N VAL A 107 -0.27 15.50 7.65
CA VAL A 107 -1.68 15.44 7.23
C VAL A 107 -1.92 14.17 6.40
N PHE A 108 -1.05 13.86 5.44
CA PHE A 108 -1.18 12.67 4.61
C PHE A 108 -1.14 11.36 5.42
N THR A 109 -0.23 11.27 6.39
CA THR A 109 -0.13 10.12 7.29
C THR A 109 -1.39 9.93 8.12
N LYS A 110 -1.97 11.03 8.64
CA LYS A 110 -3.24 11.00 9.36
C LYS A 110 -4.41 10.59 8.47
N LEU A 111 -4.45 11.08 7.22
CA LEU A 111 -5.47 10.69 6.24
C LEU A 111 -5.39 9.20 5.94
N MET A 112 -4.19 8.66 5.70
CA MET A 112 -4.00 7.22 5.51
C MET A 112 -4.41 6.42 6.76
N GLY A 113 -4.07 6.90 7.96
CA GLY A 113 -4.54 6.33 9.22
C GLY A 113 -6.08 6.30 9.30
N LEU A 114 -6.76 7.40 8.95
CA LEU A 114 -8.22 7.44 8.90
C LEU A 114 -8.81 6.46 7.88
N LEU A 115 -8.21 6.34 6.69
CA LEU A 115 -8.65 5.39 5.65
C LEU A 115 -8.46 3.94 6.12
N LEU A 116 -7.31 3.62 6.71
CA LEU A 116 -7.02 2.30 7.27
C LEU A 116 -7.95 1.95 8.43
N ALA A 117 -8.28 2.92 9.29
CA ALA A 117 -9.23 2.72 10.39
C ALA A 117 -10.63 2.38 9.84
N ALA A 118 -11.08 3.10 8.81
CA ALA A 118 -12.34 2.81 8.13
C ALA A 118 -12.34 1.41 7.49
N LEU A 119 -11.25 1.02 6.83
CA LEU A 119 -11.07 -0.31 6.27
C LEU A 119 -11.08 -1.39 7.36
N ALA A 120 -10.37 -1.17 8.47
CA ALA A 120 -10.33 -2.09 9.59
C ALA A 120 -11.72 -2.30 10.20
N VAL A 121 -12.51 -1.24 10.37
CA VAL A 121 -13.90 -1.34 10.85
C VAL A 121 -14.77 -2.11 9.86
N ASN A 122 -14.64 -1.84 8.55
CA ASN A 122 -15.38 -2.57 7.52
C ASN A 122 -15.07 -4.07 7.52
N LEU A 123 -13.79 -4.42 7.58
CA LEU A 123 -13.33 -5.81 7.63
C LEU A 123 -13.77 -6.49 8.93
N THR A 124 -13.61 -5.82 10.08
CA THR A 124 -14.07 -6.31 11.40
C THR A 124 -15.57 -6.61 11.39
N SER A 125 -16.38 -5.70 10.85
CA SER A 125 -17.83 -5.89 10.71
C SER A 125 -18.16 -7.12 9.86
N ALA A 126 -17.46 -7.31 8.74
CA ALA A 126 -17.62 -8.50 7.89
C ALA A 126 -17.16 -9.78 8.60
N GLY A 127 -16.07 -9.73 9.36
CA GLY A 127 -15.55 -10.84 10.17
C GLY A 127 -16.53 -11.28 11.25
N LEU A 128 -17.10 -10.33 12.01
CA LEU A 128 -18.10 -10.62 13.04
C LEU A 128 -19.38 -11.23 12.46
N LYS A 129 -19.89 -10.69 11.35
CA LYS A 129 -21.07 -11.25 10.66
C LYS A 129 -20.85 -12.69 10.23
N ASN A 130 -19.66 -13.02 9.71
CA ASN A 130 -19.33 -14.39 9.32
C ASN A 130 -19.35 -15.35 10.52
N ILE A 131 -18.80 -14.95 11.67
CA ILE A 131 -18.82 -15.78 12.89
C ILE A 131 -20.26 -16.02 13.36
N PHE A 132 -21.08 -14.98 13.36
CA PHE A 132 -22.48 -15.08 13.80
C PHE A 132 -23.34 -15.91 12.83
N SER A 133 -23.08 -15.80 11.52
CA SER A 133 -23.76 -16.60 10.49
C SER A 133 -23.33 -18.08 10.47
N LEU A 134 -22.12 -18.41 10.92
CA LEU A 134 -21.65 -19.79 11.04
C LEU A 134 -22.20 -20.51 12.29
N THR A 135 -22.72 -19.75 13.26
CA THR A 135 -23.28 -20.29 14.51
C THR A 135 -24.79 -20.58 14.40
N LYS A 136 -25.44 -20.22 13.29
CA LYS A 136 -26.86 -20.44 13.04
C LYS A 136 -27.05 -21.38 11.84
#